data_AF-A0A945F883-F1
#
_entry.id   AF-A0A945F883-F1
#
_cell.length_a   1.000
_cell.length_b   1.000
_cell.length_c   1.000
_cell.angle_alpha   90.00
_cell.angle_beta   90.00
_cell.angle_gamma   90.00
#
_symmetry.space_group_name_H-M   'P 1'
#
loop_
_entity.id
_entity.type
_entity.pdbx_description
1 polymer ?
#
loop_
_entity_poly.entity_id
_entity_poly.type
_entity_poly.pdbx_seq_one_letter_code
_entity_poly.pdbx_strand_id
1 'polypeptide(L)'
;MILETLIIALYSIALILIFVYALAQLNLLFNFLNANKKISKCEKFDLSKKEETPFVTIQLPVYNEWYVIDRLLDTISAINYPTDKFEIQVLDDSTDESFKKTSAQILSLQKKGLNIKHVTRTDRKNFKAGALKEGLKIAKGEFIAIFDADFLPQKDWLQKTIPYFKNNEIGVVQTRWGHLNRNFSVLTKVQAFALDAHFTLEQVGRNSKNHFINFNGTAGIWRKKCILDAGNWEGDTLTEDLDLSYRA
;
A
#
# COMPACT_ATOMS: atom_id res chain seq x y z
N MET A 1 -10.37 43.84 -30.27
CA MET A 1 -11.73 43.39 -29.89
C MET A 1 -11.92 41.88 -29.88
N ILE A 2 -12.04 41.17 -31.01
CA ILE A 2 -12.32 39.71 -30.99
C ILE A 2 -11.24 38.91 -30.23
N LEU A 3 -9.96 39.19 -30.49
CA LEU A 3 -8.85 38.52 -29.82
C LEU A 3 -8.84 38.78 -28.30
N GLU A 4 -9.09 40.01 -27.88
CA GLU A 4 -9.14 40.39 -26.46
C GLU A 4 -10.31 39.69 -25.75
N THR A 5 -11.49 39.66 -26.36
CA THR A 5 -12.65 38.94 -25.82
C THR A 5 -12.37 37.45 -25.69
N LEU A 6 -11.67 36.85 -26.66
CA LEU A 6 -11.31 35.43 -26.63
C LEU A 6 -10.28 35.12 -25.53
N ILE A 7 -9.27 35.97 -25.34
CA ILE A 7 -8.29 35.84 -24.25
C ILE A 7 -8.99 35.96 -22.89
N ILE A 8 -9.87 36.95 -22.71
CA ILE A 8 -10.63 37.14 -21.46
C ILE A 8 -11.52 35.91 -21.19
N ALA A 9 -12.22 35.40 -22.20
CA ALA A 9 -13.07 34.21 -22.05
C ALA A 9 -12.26 32.97 -21.62
N LEU A 10 -11.12 32.69 -22.27
CA LEU A 10 -10.23 31.60 -21.89
C LEU A 10 -9.71 31.75 -20.47
N TYR A 11 -9.28 32.96 -20.10
CA TYR A 11 -8.79 33.26 -18.75
C TYR A 11 -9.90 33.08 -17.69
N SER A 12 -11.10 33.59 -17.95
CA SER A 12 -12.25 33.40 -17.06
C SER A 12 -12.64 31.93 -16.90
N ILE A 13 -12.63 31.14 -17.98
CA ILE A 13 -12.87 29.69 -17.92
C ILE A 13 -11.81 29.01 -17.04
N ALA A 14 -10.53 29.33 -17.23
CA ALA A 14 -9.46 28.79 -16.41
C ALA A 14 -9.63 29.15 -14.92
N LEU A 15 -10.01 30.40 -14.61
CA LEU A 15 -10.29 30.82 -13.23
C LEU A 15 -11.50 30.09 -12.63
N ILE A 16 -12.57 29.90 -13.39
CA ILE A 16 -13.75 29.16 -12.92
C ILE A 16 -13.37 27.71 -12.62
N LEU A 17 -12.57 27.07 -13.48
CA LEU A 17 -12.08 25.69 -13.24
C LEU A 17 -11.24 25.61 -11.96
N ILE A 18 -10.31 26.55 -11.75
CA ILE A 18 -9.50 26.62 -10.52
C ILE A 18 -10.40 26.86 -9.30
N PHE A 19 -11.40 27.73 -9.40
CA PHE A 19 -12.34 28.02 -8.32
C PHE A 19 -13.16 26.79 -7.93
N VAL A 20 -13.73 26.07 -8.92
CA VAL A 20 -14.47 24.83 -8.67
C VAL A 20 -13.55 23.77 -8.05
N TYR A 21 -12.32 23.65 -8.52
CA TYR A 21 -11.32 22.76 -7.91
C TYR A 21 -11.02 23.13 -6.46
N ALA A 22 -10.85 24.42 -6.15
CA ALA A 22 -10.63 24.89 -4.78
C ALA A 22 -11.82 24.59 -3.86
N LEU A 23 -13.06 24.72 -4.35
CA LEU A 23 -14.26 24.33 -3.61
C LEU A 23 -14.30 22.80 -3.35
N ALA A 24 -13.89 21.99 -4.32
CA ALA A 24 -13.79 20.54 -4.14
C ALA A 24 -12.75 20.17 -3.06
N GLN A 25 -11.58 20.83 -3.06
CA GLN A 25 -10.56 20.65 -2.03
C GLN A 25 -11.04 21.11 -0.65
N LEU A 26 -11.76 22.22 -0.58
CA LEU A 26 -12.37 22.69 0.67
C LEU A 26 -13.41 21.71 1.20
N ASN A 27 -14.23 21.11 0.34
CA ASN A 27 -15.16 20.05 0.72
C ASN A 27 -14.44 18.81 1.26
N LEU A 28 -13.33 18.39 0.63
CA LEU A 28 -12.49 17.30 1.14
C LEU A 28 -11.93 17.60 2.54
N LEU A 29 -11.49 18.85 2.78
CA LEU A 29 -11.03 19.28 4.10
C LEU A 29 -12.15 19.17 5.15
N PHE A 30 -13.35 19.64 4.85
CA PHE A 30 -14.48 19.49 5.78
C PHE A 30 -14.82 18.03 6.05
N ASN A 31 -14.76 17.16 5.03
CA ASN A 31 -14.97 15.74 5.20
C ASN A 31 -13.91 15.11 6.11
N PHE A 32 -12.64 15.43 5.92
CA PHE A 32 -11.54 15.00 6.80
C PHE A 32 -11.74 15.44 8.26
N LEU A 33 -12.04 16.72 8.48
CA LEU A 33 -12.26 17.26 9.84
C LEU A 33 -13.44 16.58 10.53
N ASN A 34 -14.49 16.23 9.78
CA ASN A 34 -15.64 15.49 10.30
C ASN A 34 -15.33 14.00 10.54
N ALA A 35 -14.50 13.39 9.71
CA ALA A 35 -14.07 12.00 9.85
C ALA A 35 -13.31 11.77 11.16
N ASN A 36 -12.39 12.68 11.52
CA ASN A 36 -11.62 12.60 12.76
C ASN A 36 -12.49 12.64 14.03
N LYS A 37 -13.73 13.14 13.94
CA LYS A 37 -14.68 13.18 15.05
C LYS A 37 -15.56 11.93 15.15
N LYS A 38 -15.60 11.08 14.12
CA LYS A 38 -16.42 9.88 14.08
C LYS A 38 -15.56 8.64 14.30
N ILE A 39 -15.81 7.94 15.40
CA ILE A 39 -15.31 6.57 15.58
C ILE A 39 -16.19 5.66 14.71
N SER A 40 -15.61 5.05 13.68
CA SER A 40 -16.32 4.08 12.86
C SER A 40 -16.72 2.87 13.71
N LYS A 41 -18.03 2.69 13.91
CA LYS A 41 -18.64 1.50 14.52
C LYS A 41 -18.79 0.40 13.47
N CYS A 42 -17.69 -0.09 12.94
CA CYS A 42 -17.68 -1.30 12.13
C CYS A 42 -17.43 -2.51 13.03
N GLU A 43 -18.05 -3.64 12.71
CA GLU A 43 -17.62 -4.92 13.26
C GLU A 43 -16.17 -5.18 12.87
N LYS A 44 -15.40 -5.72 13.81
CA LYS A 44 -13.97 -5.96 13.67
C LYS A 44 -13.65 -7.38 14.11
N PHE A 45 -12.66 -8.01 13.49
CA PHE A 45 -12.14 -9.27 14.00
C PHE A 45 -11.56 -9.07 15.40
N ASP A 46 -11.85 -10.00 16.30
CA ASP A 46 -11.22 -10.07 17.60
C ASP A 46 -9.94 -10.92 17.50
N LEU A 47 -8.81 -10.25 17.29
CA LEU A 47 -7.51 -10.92 17.16
C LEU A 47 -6.99 -11.55 18.46
N SER A 48 -7.67 -11.34 19.60
CA SER A 48 -7.37 -12.09 20.82
C SER A 48 -7.81 -13.55 20.72
N LYS A 49 -8.78 -13.84 19.84
CA LYS A 49 -9.26 -15.19 19.54
C LYS A 49 -8.52 -15.74 18.33
N LYS A 50 -7.90 -16.92 18.50
CA LYS A 50 -7.11 -17.55 17.44
C LYS A 50 -7.96 -18.00 16.26
N GLU A 51 -9.23 -18.33 16.52
CA GLU A 51 -10.23 -18.77 15.55
C GLU A 51 -10.65 -17.63 14.62
N GLU A 52 -10.66 -16.39 15.12
CA GLU A 52 -11.02 -15.19 14.34
C GLU A 52 -9.83 -14.53 13.66
N THR A 53 -8.60 -14.95 13.99
CA THR A 53 -7.37 -14.42 13.37
C THR A 53 -7.16 -15.06 11.99
N PRO A 54 -7.30 -14.32 10.88
CA PRO A 54 -7.13 -14.87 9.53
C PRO A 54 -5.65 -15.09 9.18
N PHE A 55 -5.39 -15.88 8.13
CA PHE A 55 -4.04 -16.08 7.62
C PHE A 55 -3.64 -14.95 6.64
N VAL A 56 -2.45 -14.38 6.81
CA VAL A 56 -1.94 -13.27 5.99
C VAL A 56 -0.67 -13.69 5.24
N THR A 57 -0.58 -13.38 3.94
CA THR A 57 0.68 -13.46 3.20
C THR A 57 1.23 -12.04 3.04
N ILE A 58 2.45 -11.81 3.51
CA ILE A 58 3.18 -10.55 3.31
C ILE A 58 4.07 -10.71 2.08
N GLN A 59 3.87 -9.90 1.05
CA GLN A 59 4.67 -9.86 -0.17
C GLN A 59 5.61 -8.66 -0.15
N LEU A 60 6.89 -8.93 -0.37
CA LEU A 60 7.97 -7.95 -0.44
C LEU A 60 8.59 -8.02 -1.84
N PRO A 61 8.07 -7.29 -2.84
CA PRO A 61 8.73 -7.14 -4.12
C PRO A 61 10.05 -6.37 -3.95
N VAL A 62 11.16 -6.97 -4.41
CA VAL A 62 12.50 -6.38 -4.30
C VAL A 62 13.27 -6.52 -5.61
N TYR A 63 14.05 -5.49 -5.96
CA TYR A 63 14.93 -5.49 -7.13
C TYR A 63 16.13 -4.56 -6.90
N ASN A 64 17.33 -5.12 -6.77
CA ASN A 64 18.60 -4.42 -6.52
C ASN A 64 18.62 -3.58 -5.21
N GLU A 65 18.02 -4.12 -4.14
CA GLU A 65 17.75 -3.37 -2.89
C GLU A 65 18.83 -3.53 -1.81
N TRP A 66 20.10 -3.35 -2.19
CA TRP A 66 21.25 -3.61 -1.30
C TRP A 66 21.20 -2.84 0.04
N TYR A 67 20.80 -1.57 0.01
CA TYR A 67 20.92 -0.66 1.15
C TYR A 67 19.76 -0.75 2.14
N VAL A 68 18.62 -1.29 1.73
CA VAL A 68 17.38 -1.28 2.54
C VAL A 68 16.94 -2.67 2.98
N ILE A 69 17.37 -3.73 2.29
CA ILE A 69 16.87 -5.10 2.52
C ILE A 69 17.07 -5.57 3.97
N ASP A 70 18.23 -5.27 4.58
CA ASP A 70 18.52 -5.72 5.94
C ASP A 70 17.47 -5.21 6.93
N ARG A 71 17.24 -3.89 6.87
CA ARG A 71 16.29 -3.19 7.73
C ARG A 71 14.84 -3.60 7.44
N LEU A 72 14.51 -3.85 6.17
CA LEU A 72 13.19 -4.35 5.77
C LEU A 72 12.91 -5.70 6.43
N LEU A 73 13.79 -6.68 6.21
CA LEU A 73 13.60 -8.05 6.70
C LEU A 73 13.63 -8.11 8.22
N ASP A 74 14.49 -7.33 8.87
CA ASP A 74 14.49 -7.20 10.34
C ASP A 74 13.17 -6.62 10.85
N THR A 75 12.63 -5.58 10.20
CA THR A 75 11.36 -4.94 10.58
C THR A 75 10.18 -5.90 10.40
N ILE A 76 10.09 -6.55 9.24
CA ILE A 76 9.01 -7.49 8.93
C ILE A 76 9.07 -8.72 9.84
N SER A 77 10.28 -9.19 10.21
CA SER A 77 10.45 -10.31 11.16
C SER A 77 9.94 -9.99 12.57
N ALA A 78 9.83 -8.71 12.92
CA ALA A 78 9.38 -8.24 14.22
C ALA A 78 7.87 -7.92 14.28
N ILE A 79 7.11 -8.22 13.23
CA ILE A 79 5.66 -8.06 13.22
C ILE A 79 5.04 -8.91 14.34
N ASN A 80 4.23 -8.25 15.15
CA ASN A 80 3.48 -8.86 16.24
C ASN A 80 2.17 -9.44 15.70
N TYR A 81 2.23 -10.66 15.20
CA TYR A 81 1.07 -11.44 14.74
C TYR A 81 1.34 -12.92 15.05
N PRO A 82 0.32 -13.77 15.26
CA PRO A 82 0.57 -15.18 15.55
C PRO A 82 1.39 -15.84 14.43
N THR A 83 2.52 -16.45 14.77
CA THR A 83 3.52 -16.94 13.79
C THR A 83 3.01 -18.04 12.88
N ASP A 84 1.96 -18.76 13.29
CA ASP A 84 1.24 -19.75 12.50
C ASP A 84 0.12 -19.17 11.63
N LYS A 85 -0.09 -17.84 11.69
CA LYS A 85 -1.13 -17.11 10.95
C LYS A 85 -0.56 -16.14 9.91
N PHE A 86 0.74 -16.17 9.65
CA PHE A 86 1.28 -15.45 8.50
C PHE A 86 2.44 -16.18 7.82
N GLU A 87 2.68 -15.81 6.57
CA GLU A 87 3.91 -16.13 5.85
C GLU A 87 4.45 -14.87 5.18
N ILE A 88 5.76 -14.86 4.92
CA ILE A 88 6.45 -13.80 4.19
C ILE A 88 6.96 -14.37 2.88
N GLN A 89 6.73 -13.66 1.78
CA GLN A 89 7.27 -13.93 0.47
C GLN A 89 8.16 -12.75 0.07
N VAL A 90 9.46 -12.99 -0.06
CA VAL A 90 10.38 -12.04 -0.68
C VAL A 90 10.40 -12.37 -2.17
N LEU A 91 9.79 -11.50 -2.98
CA LEU A 91 9.67 -11.65 -4.42
C LEU A 91 10.85 -10.93 -5.06
N ASP A 92 11.93 -11.65 -5.31
CA ASP A 92 13.23 -11.10 -5.67
C ASP A 92 13.56 -11.34 -7.14
N ASP A 93 13.56 -10.26 -7.92
CA ASP A 93 13.98 -10.25 -9.32
C ASP A 93 15.42 -9.75 -9.51
N SER A 94 16.18 -9.57 -8.42
CA SER A 94 17.55 -9.05 -8.46
C SER A 94 18.52 -10.05 -9.08
N THR A 95 19.49 -9.54 -9.83
CA THR A 95 20.55 -10.35 -10.45
C THR A 95 21.96 -9.92 -10.02
N ASP A 96 22.04 -8.92 -9.14
CA ASP A 96 23.29 -8.36 -8.63
C ASP A 96 23.69 -8.98 -7.27
N GLU A 97 24.64 -8.35 -6.58
CA GLU A 97 25.10 -8.84 -5.27
C GLU A 97 24.01 -8.78 -4.19
N SER A 98 22.99 -7.93 -4.35
CA SER A 98 21.87 -7.82 -3.39
C SER A 98 21.08 -9.11 -3.28
N PHE A 99 21.04 -9.91 -4.34
CA PHE A 99 20.42 -11.24 -4.33
C PHE A 99 21.04 -12.16 -3.28
N LYS A 100 22.38 -12.26 -3.27
CA LYS A 100 23.12 -13.13 -2.33
C LYS A 100 22.93 -12.68 -0.89
N LYS A 101 22.94 -11.36 -0.68
CA LYS A 101 22.70 -10.74 0.62
C LYS A 101 21.30 -11.05 1.14
N THR A 102 20.28 -10.83 0.32
CA THR A 102 18.87 -11.14 0.60
C THR A 102 18.70 -12.62 0.96
N SER A 103 19.24 -13.51 0.13
CA SER A 103 19.16 -14.97 0.35
C SER A 103 19.79 -15.40 1.68
N ALA A 104 20.96 -14.87 2.02
CA ALA A 104 21.64 -15.19 3.28
C ALA A 104 20.83 -14.76 4.51
N GLN A 105 20.21 -13.58 4.47
CA GLN A 105 19.37 -13.10 5.58
C GLN A 105 18.08 -13.91 5.69
N ILE A 106 17.43 -14.25 4.56
CA ILE A 106 16.24 -15.12 4.56
C ILE A 106 16.55 -16.47 5.20
N LEU A 107 17.66 -17.12 4.83
CA LEU A 107 18.10 -18.39 5.43
C LEU A 107 18.32 -18.26 6.95
N SER A 108 18.88 -17.14 7.41
CA SER A 108 19.05 -16.85 8.84
C SER A 108 17.71 -16.74 9.56
N LEU A 109 16.73 -16.05 8.96
CA LEU A 109 15.38 -15.91 9.52
C LEU A 109 14.60 -17.23 9.53
N GLN A 110 14.75 -18.06 8.49
CA GLN A 110 14.17 -19.40 8.44
C GLN A 110 14.70 -20.29 9.57
N LYS A 111 16.00 -20.23 9.86
CA LYS A 111 16.61 -20.96 10.99
C LYS A 111 16.06 -20.53 12.36
N LYS A 112 15.56 -19.30 12.48
CA LYS A 112 14.85 -18.81 13.67
C LYS A 112 13.38 -19.26 13.74
N GLY A 113 12.93 -20.05 12.77
CA GLY A 113 11.56 -20.57 12.70
C GLY A 113 10.56 -19.64 12.01
N LEU A 114 11.02 -18.55 11.36
CA LEU A 114 10.13 -17.66 10.63
C LEU A 114 9.68 -18.31 9.32
N ASN A 115 8.37 -18.27 9.04
CA ASN A 115 7.80 -18.74 7.78
C ASN A 115 8.02 -17.70 6.67
N ILE A 116 9.25 -17.65 6.14
CA ILE A 116 9.66 -16.74 5.07
C ILE A 116 10.19 -17.54 3.87
N LYS A 117 9.87 -17.11 2.66
CA LYS A 117 10.29 -17.74 1.40
C LYS A 117 10.97 -16.72 0.50
N HIS A 118 12.07 -17.15 -0.12
CA HIS A 118 12.71 -16.42 -1.22
C HIS A 118 12.10 -16.95 -2.53
N VAL A 119 11.33 -16.11 -3.21
CA VAL A 119 10.63 -16.46 -4.45
C VAL A 119 11.33 -15.71 -5.58
N THR A 120 11.82 -16.44 -6.57
CA THR A 120 12.55 -15.89 -7.70
C THR A 120 11.86 -16.29 -8.99
N ARG A 121 12.10 -15.51 -10.05
CA ARG A 121 11.56 -15.77 -11.39
C ARG A 121 12.70 -15.82 -12.40
N THR A 122 12.49 -16.58 -13.47
CA THR A 122 13.46 -16.68 -14.57
C THR A 122 13.35 -15.52 -15.57
N ASP A 123 12.20 -14.85 -15.62
CA ASP A 123 11.90 -13.71 -16.49
C ASP A 123 11.25 -12.59 -15.69
N ARG A 124 11.69 -11.35 -15.92
CA ARG A 124 11.21 -10.13 -15.25
C ARG A 124 10.07 -9.46 -16.02
N LYS A 125 9.35 -10.21 -16.86
CA LYS A 125 8.16 -9.71 -17.53
C LYS A 125 7.16 -9.13 -16.52
N ASN A 126 6.62 -7.97 -16.88
CA ASN A 126 5.66 -7.19 -16.08
C ASN A 126 6.20 -6.72 -14.72
N PHE A 127 7.52 -6.73 -14.50
CA PHE A 127 8.19 -6.16 -13.32
C PHE A 127 7.48 -6.52 -12.00
N LYS A 128 7.17 -5.52 -11.16
CA LYS A 128 6.49 -5.67 -9.85
C LYS A 128 5.14 -6.39 -9.97
N ALA A 129 4.29 -6.00 -10.92
CA ALA A 129 3.00 -6.65 -11.16
C ALA A 129 3.15 -8.16 -11.45
N GLY A 130 4.14 -8.51 -12.28
CA GLY A 130 4.47 -9.90 -12.57
C GLY A 130 4.96 -10.65 -11.33
N ALA A 131 5.80 -10.01 -10.50
CA ALA A 131 6.32 -10.64 -9.29
C ALA A 131 5.19 -10.93 -8.30
N LEU A 132 4.31 -9.95 -8.06
CA LEU A 132 3.12 -10.09 -7.22
C LEU A 132 2.20 -11.20 -7.73
N LYS A 133 1.98 -11.28 -9.05
CA LYS A 133 1.18 -12.32 -9.71
C LYS A 133 1.73 -13.73 -9.47
N GLU A 134 3.04 -13.94 -9.64
CA GLU A 134 3.68 -15.22 -9.38
C GLU A 134 3.62 -15.58 -7.89
N GLY A 135 3.87 -14.63 -7.00
CA GLY A 135 3.73 -14.83 -5.56
C GLY A 135 2.31 -15.22 -5.14
N LEU A 136 1.30 -14.64 -5.79
CA LEU A 136 -0.12 -14.88 -5.48
C LEU A 136 -0.53 -16.36 -5.72
N LYS A 137 0.11 -17.04 -6.69
CA LYS A 137 -0.15 -18.46 -6.99
C LYS A 137 0.14 -19.36 -5.81
N ILE A 138 1.20 -19.04 -5.03
CA ILE A 138 1.65 -19.82 -3.88
C ILE A 138 1.28 -19.19 -2.53
N ALA A 139 0.66 -18.01 -2.55
CA ALA A 139 0.21 -17.31 -1.34
C ALA A 139 -0.90 -18.09 -0.62
N LYS A 140 -0.67 -18.38 0.66
CA LYS A 140 -1.61 -19.12 1.51
C LYS A 140 -2.65 -18.23 2.19
N GLY A 141 -2.36 -16.94 2.35
CA GLY A 141 -3.21 -16.01 3.07
C GLY A 141 -4.51 -15.69 2.35
N GLU A 142 -5.56 -15.49 3.14
CA GLU A 142 -6.79 -14.86 2.68
C GLU A 142 -6.54 -13.38 2.37
N PHE A 143 -5.60 -12.77 3.08
CA PHE A 143 -5.20 -11.38 2.94
C PHE A 143 -3.76 -11.27 2.47
N ILE A 144 -3.52 -10.36 1.54
CA ILE A 144 -2.21 -10.11 0.93
C ILE A 144 -1.76 -8.71 1.35
N ALA A 145 -0.77 -8.64 2.23
CA ALA A 145 -0.12 -7.39 2.62
C ALA A 145 1.06 -7.13 1.69
N ILE A 146 1.21 -5.90 1.20
CA ILE A 146 2.26 -5.54 0.23
C ILE A 146 3.08 -4.41 0.81
N PHE A 147 4.40 -4.59 0.83
CA PHE A 147 5.36 -3.56 1.20
C PHE A 147 6.51 -3.50 0.20
N ASP A 148 6.76 -2.30 -0.32
CA ASP A 148 7.99 -2.01 -1.05
C ASP A 148 9.21 -2.06 -0.11
N ALA A 149 10.39 -2.21 -0.70
CA ALA A 149 11.61 -2.52 0.04
C ALA A 149 12.04 -1.44 1.05
N ASP A 150 11.57 -0.21 0.88
CA ASP A 150 11.86 0.95 1.73
C ASP A 150 10.78 1.20 2.81
N PHE A 151 9.71 0.41 2.86
CA PHE A 151 8.64 0.55 3.85
C PHE A 151 8.87 -0.29 5.10
N LEU A 152 8.82 0.39 6.25
CA LEU A 152 9.06 -0.21 7.57
C LEU A 152 7.78 -0.13 8.41
N PRO A 153 6.90 -1.15 8.36
CA PRO A 153 5.67 -1.13 9.14
C PRO A 153 5.95 -1.20 10.64
N GLN A 154 5.05 -0.63 11.44
CA GLN A 154 5.07 -0.82 12.89
C GLN A 154 4.78 -2.28 13.25
N LYS A 155 5.31 -2.76 14.38
CA LYS A 155 5.14 -4.16 14.80
C LYS A 155 3.67 -4.58 14.91
N ASP A 156 2.79 -3.68 15.32
CA ASP A 156 1.36 -3.92 15.49
C ASP A 156 0.53 -3.58 14.22
N TRP A 157 1.18 -3.36 13.08
CA TRP A 157 0.49 -2.89 11.86
C TRP A 157 -0.60 -3.87 11.39
N LEU A 158 -0.32 -5.18 11.35
CA LEU A 158 -1.34 -6.19 11.03
C LEU A 158 -2.50 -6.18 12.04
N GLN A 159 -2.22 -5.96 13.33
CA GLN A 159 -3.26 -5.90 14.35
C GLN A 159 -4.18 -4.69 14.17
N LYS A 160 -3.66 -3.60 13.62
CA LYS A 160 -4.41 -2.37 13.35
C LYS A 160 -5.21 -2.45 12.04
N THR A 161 -4.78 -3.26 11.07
CA THR A 161 -5.37 -3.28 9.71
C THR A 161 -6.29 -4.46 9.47
N ILE A 162 -5.90 -5.69 9.86
CA ILE A 162 -6.68 -6.90 9.63
C ILE A 162 -8.11 -6.84 10.18
N PRO A 163 -8.39 -6.25 11.36
CA PRO A 163 -9.73 -6.30 11.93
C PRO A 163 -10.82 -5.69 11.04
N TYR A 164 -10.48 -4.73 10.17
CA TYR A 164 -11.45 -4.11 9.27
C TYR A 164 -12.06 -5.09 8.24
N PHE A 165 -11.34 -6.13 7.86
CA PHE A 165 -11.82 -7.11 6.88
C PHE A 165 -12.94 -8.03 7.40
N LYS A 166 -13.38 -7.87 8.65
CA LYS A 166 -14.61 -8.51 9.15
C LYS A 166 -15.81 -8.14 8.29
N ASN A 167 -15.81 -6.91 7.76
CA ASN A 167 -16.74 -6.53 6.71
C ASN A 167 -16.31 -7.17 5.38
N ASN A 168 -17.15 -8.05 4.85
CA ASN A 168 -16.90 -8.76 3.59
C ASN A 168 -16.88 -7.85 2.36
N GLU A 169 -17.49 -6.67 2.43
CA GLU A 169 -17.48 -5.66 1.36
C GLU A 169 -16.13 -4.93 1.24
N ILE A 170 -15.23 -5.08 2.23
CA ILE A 170 -13.90 -4.45 2.18
C ILE A 170 -12.96 -5.33 1.36
N GLY A 171 -12.60 -4.82 0.18
CA GLY A 171 -11.58 -5.40 -0.71
C GLY A 171 -10.15 -4.99 -0.35
N VAL A 172 -9.95 -3.75 0.12
CA VAL A 172 -8.62 -3.19 0.42
C VAL A 172 -8.63 -2.32 1.68
N VAL A 173 -7.53 -2.37 2.44
CA VAL A 173 -7.22 -1.43 3.52
C VAL A 173 -5.87 -0.79 3.22
N GLN A 174 -5.89 0.48 2.83
CA GLN A 174 -4.69 1.29 2.59
C GLN A 174 -4.31 2.07 3.86
N THR A 175 -3.02 2.04 4.23
CA THR A 175 -2.51 2.88 5.32
C THR A 175 -1.72 4.07 4.80
N ARG A 176 -1.71 5.15 5.60
CA ARG A 176 -0.97 6.38 5.28
C ARG A 176 0.53 6.12 5.25
N TRP A 177 1.22 6.67 4.26
CA TRP A 177 2.67 6.64 4.20
C TRP A 177 3.31 7.58 5.22
N GLY A 178 4.36 7.09 5.87
CA GLY A 178 5.28 7.90 6.66
C GLY A 178 6.59 8.12 5.92
N HIS A 179 7.40 9.05 6.41
CA HIS A 179 8.67 9.43 5.77
C HIS A 179 9.82 9.27 6.76
N LEU A 180 10.75 8.34 6.51
CA LEU A 180 11.89 8.09 7.41
C LEU A 180 12.83 9.29 7.50
N ASN A 181 13.06 9.95 6.37
CA ASN A 181 14.00 11.07 6.24
C ASN A 181 13.31 12.44 6.25
N ARG A 182 12.07 12.55 6.77
CA ARG A 182 11.29 13.80 6.75
C ARG A 182 12.13 15.03 7.12
N ASN A 183 12.88 14.92 8.20
CA ASN A 183 13.60 16.04 8.81
C ASN A 183 15.05 16.17 8.31
N PHE A 184 15.47 15.41 7.30
CA PHE A 184 16.83 15.41 6.80
C PHE A 184 17.25 16.75 6.17
N SER A 185 16.36 17.38 5.39
CA SER A 185 16.59 18.69 4.78
C SER A 185 15.30 19.49 4.63
N VAL A 186 15.41 20.76 4.21
CA VAL A 186 14.23 21.57 3.86
C VAL A 186 13.47 20.93 2.69
N LEU A 187 14.19 20.38 1.69
CA LEU A 187 13.58 19.72 0.54
C LEU A 187 12.74 18.51 0.97
N THR A 188 13.28 17.63 1.83
CA THR A 188 12.54 16.46 2.32
C THR A 188 11.33 16.85 3.16
N LYS A 189 11.42 17.95 3.93
CA LYS A 189 10.27 18.48 4.69
C LYS A 189 9.16 18.95 3.75
N VAL A 190 9.51 19.68 2.68
CA VAL A 190 8.54 20.17 1.68
C VAL A 190 7.89 19.00 0.93
N GLN A 191 8.68 18.01 0.48
CA GLN A 191 8.16 16.81 -0.17
C GLN A 191 7.24 16.01 0.73
N ALA A 192 7.64 15.78 1.98
CA ALA A 192 6.82 15.08 2.96
C ALA A 192 5.52 15.83 3.26
N PHE A 193 5.56 17.17 3.35
CA PHE A 193 4.35 17.98 3.53
C PHE A 193 3.40 17.86 2.33
N ALA A 194 3.91 17.92 1.10
CA ALA A 194 3.09 17.77 -0.10
C ALA A 194 2.42 16.39 -0.16
N LEU A 195 3.15 15.31 0.16
CA LEU A 195 2.61 13.95 0.18
C LEU A 195 1.65 13.71 1.35
N ASP A 196 1.89 14.33 2.51
CA ASP A 196 0.98 14.25 3.66
C ASP A 196 -0.40 14.79 3.32
N ALA A 197 -0.50 15.83 2.50
CA ALA A 197 -1.78 16.35 2.04
C ALA A 197 -2.57 15.27 1.30
N HIS A 198 -1.94 14.56 0.36
CA HIS A 198 -2.59 13.47 -0.37
C HIS A 198 -3.00 12.30 0.56
N PHE A 199 -2.06 11.76 1.34
CA PHE A 199 -2.36 10.56 2.14
C PHE A 199 -3.18 10.82 3.41
N THR A 200 -3.15 12.02 3.96
CA THR A 200 -3.88 12.35 5.20
C THR A 200 -5.21 13.02 4.91
N LEU A 201 -5.24 14.03 4.03
CA LEU A 201 -6.45 14.81 3.79
C LEU A 201 -7.34 14.11 2.78
N GLU A 202 -6.79 13.80 1.61
CA GLU A 202 -7.58 13.33 0.48
C GLU A 202 -8.09 11.90 0.70
N GLN A 203 -7.22 10.96 1.06
CA GLN A 203 -7.65 9.57 1.26
C GLN A 203 -8.67 9.42 2.40
N VAL A 204 -8.40 10.04 3.56
CA VAL A 204 -9.32 9.99 4.71
C VAL A 204 -10.62 10.75 4.39
N GLY A 205 -10.53 11.93 3.77
CA GLY A 205 -11.68 12.72 3.37
C GLY A 205 -12.59 11.98 2.40
N ARG A 206 -12.03 11.34 1.37
CA ARG A 206 -12.75 10.52 0.39
C ARG A 206 -13.37 9.28 1.03
N ASN A 207 -12.58 8.51 1.79
CA ASN A 207 -13.05 7.30 2.45
C ASN A 207 -14.22 7.58 3.43
N SER A 208 -14.20 8.73 4.12
CA SER A 208 -15.27 9.12 5.05
C SER A 208 -16.65 9.33 4.40
N LYS A 209 -16.68 9.47 3.07
CA LYS A 209 -17.89 9.66 2.26
C LYS A 209 -18.10 8.50 1.27
N ASN A 210 -17.39 7.39 1.44
CA ASN A 210 -17.40 6.25 0.52
C ASN A 210 -17.09 6.65 -0.93
N HIS A 211 -16.25 7.67 -1.12
CA HIS A 211 -15.70 8.00 -2.44
C HIS A 211 -14.56 7.05 -2.78
N PHE A 212 -14.30 6.90 -4.08
CA PHE A 212 -13.19 6.09 -4.58
C PHE A 212 -11.86 6.47 -3.94
N ILE A 213 -11.15 5.45 -3.45
CA ILE A 213 -9.77 5.53 -3.00
C ILE A 213 -8.95 4.52 -3.80
N ASN A 214 -7.73 4.89 -4.15
CA ASN A 214 -6.79 3.98 -4.79
C ASN A 214 -5.86 3.36 -3.74
N PHE A 215 -5.45 2.13 -4.02
CA PHE A 215 -4.25 1.53 -3.46
C PHE A 215 -3.03 2.27 -4.01
N ASN A 216 -2.01 2.47 -3.16
CA ASN A 216 -0.82 3.22 -3.53
C ASN A 216 0.37 2.30 -3.88
N GLY A 217 0.13 1.01 -4.04
CA GLY A 217 1.19 0.05 -4.41
C GLY A 217 1.95 -0.55 -3.24
N THR A 218 1.80 0.01 -2.03
CA THR A 218 2.48 -0.44 -0.81
C THR A 218 1.77 0.05 0.44
N ALA A 219 2.11 -0.53 1.59
CA ALA A 219 1.54 -0.24 2.90
C ALA A 219 0.01 -0.41 2.93
N GLY A 220 -0.47 -1.45 2.27
CA GLY A 220 -1.88 -1.83 2.31
C GLY A 220 -2.06 -3.34 2.22
N ILE A 221 -3.27 -3.76 2.56
CA ILE A 221 -3.70 -5.16 2.52
C ILE A 221 -4.85 -5.28 1.53
N TRP A 222 -4.81 -6.31 0.72
CA TRP A 222 -5.91 -6.72 -0.14
C TRP A 222 -6.52 -8.02 0.33
N ARG A 223 -7.83 -8.16 0.20
CA ARG A 223 -8.49 -9.47 0.21
C ARG A 223 -8.08 -10.20 -1.05
N LYS A 224 -7.46 -11.38 -0.93
CA LYS A 224 -6.97 -12.18 -2.06
C LYS A 224 -8.05 -12.42 -3.11
N LYS A 225 -9.28 -12.73 -2.67
CA LYS A 225 -10.43 -12.94 -3.55
C LYS A 225 -10.73 -11.71 -4.41
N CYS A 226 -10.68 -10.51 -3.83
CA CYS A 226 -10.93 -9.25 -4.55
C CYS A 226 -9.88 -9.04 -5.66
N ILE A 227 -8.59 -9.31 -5.39
CA ILE A 227 -7.54 -9.27 -6.43
C ILE A 227 -7.89 -10.20 -7.60
N LEU A 228 -8.31 -11.44 -7.30
CA LEU A 228 -8.61 -12.44 -8.32
C LEU A 228 -9.88 -12.11 -9.11
N ASP A 229 -10.93 -11.68 -8.43
CA ASP A 229 -12.22 -11.30 -9.03
C ASP A 229 -12.06 -10.08 -9.95
N ALA A 230 -11.14 -9.16 -9.63
CA ALA A 230 -10.82 -8.01 -10.47
C ALA A 230 -10.01 -8.35 -11.74
N GLY A 231 -9.54 -9.59 -11.91
CA GLY A 231 -8.68 -9.98 -13.05
C GLY A 231 -7.20 -10.18 -12.70
N ASN A 232 -6.84 -10.13 -11.41
CA ASN A 232 -5.49 -10.26 -10.88
C ASN A 232 -4.58 -9.05 -11.20
N TRP A 233 -3.27 -9.15 -10.92
CA TRP A 233 -2.27 -8.16 -11.28
C TRP A 233 -2.03 -8.16 -12.80
N GLU A 234 -2.06 -6.97 -13.38
CA GLU A 234 -1.77 -6.68 -14.78
C GLU A 234 -0.56 -5.75 -14.86
N GLY A 235 0.28 -5.92 -15.88
CA GLY A 235 1.49 -5.12 -16.07
C GLY A 235 1.53 -4.42 -17.43
N ASP A 236 0.36 -4.27 -18.04
CA ASP A 236 0.13 -3.45 -19.23
C ASP A 236 0.17 -1.95 -18.91
N THR A 237 -0.18 -1.57 -17.68
CA THR A 237 -0.01 -0.22 -17.13
C THR A 237 1.28 -0.10 -16.29
N LEU A 238 1.82 1.12 -16.21
CA LEU A 238 2.98 1.43 -15.35
C LEU A 238 2.61 1.51 -13.86
N THR A 239 1.31 1.61 -13.55
CA THR A 239 0.76 1.78 -12.20
C THR A 239 -0.23 0.65 -11.92
N GLU A 240 0.30 -0.55 -11.71
CA GLU A 240 -0.50 -1.77 -11.56
C GLU A 240 -1.45 -1.72 -10.34
N ASP A 241 -1.08 -0.91 -9.37
CA ASP A 241 -1.79 -0.66 -8.12
C ASP A 241 -3.05 0.17 -8.32
N LEU A 242 -2.92 1.27 -9.08
CA LEU A 242 -4.03 2.13 -9.45
C LEU A 242 -4.98 1.40 -10.39
N ASP A 243 -4.45 0.68 -11.38
CA ASP A 243 -5.23 -0.13 -12.30
C ASP A 243 -6.09 -1.17 -11.55
N LEU A 244 -5.48 -1.96 -10.66
CA LEU A 244 -6.22 -2.91 -9.83
C LEU A 244 -7.30 -2.22 -8.98
N SER A 245 -7.01 -1.01 -8.48
CA SER A 245 -7.99 -0.25 -7.69
C SER A 245 -9.23 0.12 -8.49
N TYR A 246 -9.12 0.42 -9.78
CA TYR A 246 -10.27 0.73 -10.63
C TYR A 246 -11.07 -0.49 -11.07
N ARG A 247 -10.41 -1.65 -11.18
CA ARG A 247 -11.06 -2.92 -11.58
C ARG A 247 -11.79 -3.61 -10.44
N ALA A 248 -11.36 -3.38 -9.19
CA ALA A 248 -11.90 -3.97 -7.97
C ALA A 248 -13.18 -3.28 -7.48
#